data_AF-A0A7X0MHY9-F1
#
_entry.id   AF-A0A7X0MHY9-F1
#
_cell.length_a   1.000
_cell.length_b   1.000
_cell.length_c   1.000
_cell.angle_alpha   90.00
_cell.angle_beta   90.00
_cell.angle_gamma   90.00
#
_symmetry.space_group_name_H-M   'P 1'
#
loop_
_entity.id
_entity.type
_entity.pdbx_description
1 polymer ?
#
loop_
_entity_poly.entity_id
_entity_poly.type
_entity_poly.pdbx_seq_one_letter_code
_entity_poly.pdbx_strand_id
1 'polypeptide(L)' 'MKKSGTVLMIGGIILLILGTFIFKNLNYVNSVDSHPWTININGIKSFSWITFSGGLFFVIGLIFNISSHVKKGERIL' A
#
# COMPACT_ATOMS: atom_id res chain seq x y z
N MET A 1 19.55 7.83 -5.72
CA MET A 1 18.10 7.65 -5.51
C MET A 1 17.48 6.48 -6.30
N LYS A 2 18.15 5.90 -7.31
CA LYS A 2 17.58 4.75 -8.07
C LYS A 2 17.28 3.55 -7.18
N LYS A 3 18.26 3.10 -6.39
CA LYS A 3 18.11 1.93 -5.50
C LYS A 3 17.00 2.11 -4.46
N SER A 4 16.90 3.31 -3.85
CA SER A 4 15.85 3.61 -2.88
C SER A 4 14.45 3.64 -3.49
N GLY A 5 14.29 4.20 -4.70
CA GLY A 5 13.00 4.18 -5.42
C GLY A 5 12.55 2.76 -5.76
N THR A 6 13.47 1.92 -6.25
CA THR A 6 13.18 0.50 -6.54
C THR A 6 12.80 -0.28 -5.28
N VAL A 7 13.49 -0.07 -4.17
CA VAL A 7 13.16 -0.73 -2.88
C VAL A 7 11.78 -0.30 -2.39
N LEU A 8 11.44 0.99 -2.48
CA LEU A 8 10.12 1.51 -2.09
C LEU A 8 8.99 0.93 -2.96
N MET A 9 9.22 0.79 -4.28
CA MET A 9 8.26 0.14 -5.17
C MET A 9 8.05 -1.33 -4.81
N ILE A 10 9.12 -2.09 -4.60
CA ILE A 10 9.04 -3.52 -4.24
C ILE A 10 8.35 -3.69 -2.87
N GLY A 11 8.75 -2.90 -1.86
CA GLY A 11 8.12 -2.92 -0.55
C GLY A 11 6.63 -2.53 -0.60
N GLY A 12 6.28 -1.54 -1.42
CA GLY A 12 4.89 -1.14 -1.66
C GLY A 12 4.04 -2.26 -2.27
N ILE A 13 4.56 -2.97 -3.27
CA ILE A 13 3.90 -4.13 -3.89
C ILE A 13 3.67 -5.24 -2.86
N ILE A 14 4.68 -5.55 -2.04
CA ILE A 14 4.56 -6.58 -0.99
C ILE A 14 3.46 -6.20 0.00
N LEU A 15 3.40 -4.94 0.44
CA LEU A 15 2.37 -4.47 1.36
C LEU A 15 0.97 -4.46 0.74
N LEU A 16 0.83 -4.16 -0.55
CA LEU A 16 -0.45 -4.28 -1.26
C LEU A 16 -0.94 -5.73 -1.28
N ILE A 17 -0.05 -6.67 -1.58
CA ILE A 17 -0.36 -8.10 -1.56
C ILE A 17 -0.77 -8.51 -0.14
N LEU A 18 0.02 -8.20 0.87
CA LEU A 18 -0.29 -8.52 2.27
C LEU A 18 -1.62 -7.90 2.73
N GLY A 19 -1.88 -6.64 2.39
CA GLY A 19 -3.13 -5.95 2.69
C GLY A 19 -4.33 -6.65 2.06
N THR A 20 -4.22 -7.05 0.79
CA THR A 20 -5.31 -7.82 0.16
C THR A 20 -5.55 -9.17 0.83
N PHE A 21 -4.51 -9.91 1.21
CA PHE A 21 -4.67 -11.19 1.92
C PHE A 21 -5.29 -11.04 3.32
N ILE A 22 -4.88 -10.02 4.07
CA ILE A 22 -5.40 -9.76 5.42
C ILE A 22 -6.87 -9.36 5.37
N PHE A 23 -7.24 -8.46 4.45
CA PHE A 23 -8.60 -7.93 4.38
C PHE A 23 -9.57 -8.79 3.55
N LYS A 24 -9.09 -9.74 2.74
CA LYS A 24 -9.95 -10.67 1.97
C LYS A 24 -10.63 -11.72 2.85
N ASN A 25 -9.99 -12.13 3.96
CA ASN A 25 -10.47 -13.24 4.81
C ASN A 25 -11.09 -12.81 6.14
N LEU A 26 -11.24 -11.51 6.39
CA LEU A 26 -11.89 -11.03 7.61
C LEU A 26 -13.42 -11.11 7.46
N ASN A 27 -13.96 -12.33 7.57
CA ASN A 27 -15.36 -12.56 7.92
C ASN A 27 -15.51 -12.33 9.44
N TYR A 28 -15.67 -11.06 9.84
CA TYR A 28 -15.92 -10.76 11.25
C TYR A 28 -17.42 -10.88 11.53
N VAL A 29 -17.77 -11.75 12.46
CA VAL A 29 -19.15 -11.91 12.95
C VAL A 29 -19.36 -10.80 13.98
N ASN A 30 -20.29 -9.88 13.70
CA ASN A 30 -20.65 -8.84 14.67
C ASN A 30 -21.12 -9.51 15.98
N SER A 31 -20.51 -9.17 17.12
CA SER A 31 -20.86 -9.75 18.43
C SER A 31 -22.29 -9.46 18.87
N VAL A 32 -22.92 -8.44 18.28
CA VAL A 32 -24.29 -8.02 18.58
C VAL A 32 -25.33 -8.67 17.66
N ASP A 33 -24.95 -9.05 16.43
CA ASP A 33 -25.94 -9.38 15.38
C ASP A 33 -25.65 -10.64 14.57
N SER A 34 -24.54 -11.36 14.83
CA SER A 34 -24.15 -12.63 14.17
C SER A 34 -24.12 -12.63 12.62
N HIS A 35 -24.37 -11.49 11.98
CA HIS A 35 -24.33 -11.34 10.54
C HIS A 35 -22.88 -11.08 10.07
N PRO A 36 -22.45 -11.71 8.97
CA PRO A 36 -21.12 -11.51 8.40
C PRO A 36 -21.08 -10.16 7.67
N TRP A 37 -20.75 -9.09 8.40
CA TRP A 37 -20.51 -7.78 7.82
C TRP A 37 -19.01 -7.53 7.68
N THR A 38 -18.61 -6.92 6.57
CA THR A 38 -17.22 -6.69 6.20
C THR A 38 -16.54 -5.74 7.20
N ILE A 39 -15.64 -6.28 8.03
CA ILE A 39 -14.59 -5.60 8.82
C ILE A 39 -15.00 -4.27 9.46
N ASN A 40 -15.72 -4.35 10.58
CA ASN A 40 -15.88 -3.24 11.52
C ASN A 40 -15.00 -3.48 12.76
N ILE A 41 -13.74 -3.02 12.74
CA ILE A 41 -13.01 -2.75 13.99
C ILE A 41 -13.65 -1.47 14.55
N ASN A 42 -14.30 -1.57 15.71
CA ASN A 42 -15.03 -0.46 16.36
C ASN A 42 -16.27 0.10 15.62
N GLY A 43 -17.01 -0.71 14.85
CA GLY A 43 -18.30 -0.29 14.27
C GLY A 43 -18.22 0.62 13.03
N ILE A 44 -17.01 0.96 12.58
CA ILE A 44 -16.76 1.69 11.33
C ILE A 44 -15.88 0.83 10.43
N LYS A 45 -16.25 0.70 9.15
CA LYS A 45 -15.53 -0.04 8.12
C LYS A 45 -14.05 0.30 8.23
N SER A 46 -13.24 -0.62 8.74
CA SER A 46 -11.87 -0.30 9.11
C SER A 46 -11.07 -0.06 7.85
N PHE A 47 -10.55 1.16 7.74
CA PHE A 47 -9.75 1.56 6.61
C PHE A 47 -8.55 0.61 6.46
N SER A 48 -8.30 0.12 5.24
CA SER A 48 -7.26 -0.88 4.98
C SER A 48 -5.87 -0.23 4.98
N TRP A 49 -5.39 0.12 6.17
CA TRP A 49 -4.13 0.85 6.39
C TRP A 49 -2.91 0.20 5.74
N ILE A 50 -2.86 -1.13 5.72
CA ILE A 50 -1.76 -1.89 5.11
C ILE A 50 -1.78 -1.71 3.59
N THR A 51 -2.95 -1.84 2.96
CA THR A 51 -3.12 -1.62 1.52
C THR A 51 -2.84 -0.16 1.15
N PHE A 52 -3.31 0.80 1.95
CA PHE A 52 -3.08 2.22 1.73
C PHE A 52 -1.59 2.58 1.80
N SER A 53 -0.89 2.16 2.85
CA SER A 53 0.55 2.40 3.01
C SER A 53 1.38 1.73 1.90
N GLY A 54 0.99 0.53 1.45
CA GLY A 54 1.59 -0.11 0.29
C GLY A 54 1.45 0.72 -0.99
N GLY A 55 0.25 1.26 -1.24
CA GLY A 55 0.00 2.17 -2.37
C GLY A 55 0.83 3.46 -2.29
N LEU A 56 0.92 4.06 -1.09
CA LEU A 56 1.72 5.26 -0.86
C LEU A 56 3.21 5.02 -1.16
N PHE A 57 3.80 3.93 -0.65
CA PHE A 57 5.20 3.61 -0.92
C PHE A 57 5.47 3.30 -2.38
N PHE A 58 4.53 2.65 -3.06
CA PHE A 58 4.65 2.41 -4.49
C PHE A 58 4.71 3.72 -5.28
N VAL A 59 3.80 4.66 -5.02
CA VAL A 59 3.76 5.97 -5.70
C VAL A 59 5.03 6.79 -5.41
N ILE A 60 5.47 6.87 -4.15
CA ILE A 60 6.71 7.58 -3.79
C ILE A 60 7.92 6.95 -4.49
N GLY A 61 8.01 5.61 -4.49
CA GLY A 61 9.07 4.88 -5.18
C GLY A 61 9.09 5.16 -6.68
N LEU A 62 7.92 5.23 -7.31
CA LEU A 62 7.74 5.56 -8.72
C LEU A 62 8.20 6.98 -9.04
N ILE A 63 7.81 7.97 -8.22
CA ILE A 63 8.28 9.37 -8.34
C ILE A 63 9.80 9.44 -8.27
N PHE A 64 10.41 8.77 -7.29
CA PHE A 64 11.87 8.73 -7.15
C PHE A 64 12.55 8.05 -8.34
N ASN A 65 11.93 7.01 -8.88
CA ASN A 65 12.43 6.32 -10.05
C ASN A 65 12.41 7.25 -11.28
N ILE A 66 11.28 7.90 -11.58
CA ILE A 66 11.15 8.85 -12.70
C ILE A 66 12.11 10.04 -12.54
N SER A 67 12.12 10.69 -11.36
CA SER A 67 12.99 11.83 -11.09
C SER A 67 14.47 11.50 -11.29
N SER A 68 14.89 10.28 -10.96
CA SER A 68 16.27 9.83 -11.17
C SER A 68 16.66 9.63 -12.65
N HIS A 69 15.68 9.45 -13.54
CA HIS A 69 15.89 9.38 -14.98
C HIS A 69 16.00 10.77 -15.59
N VAL A 70 15.17 11.73 -15.15
CA VAL A 70 15.26 13.14 -15.57
C VAL A 70 16.63 13.73 -15.24
N LYS A 71 17.14 13.53 -14.02
CA LYS A 71 18.49 14.00 -13.62
C LYS A 71 19.64 13.37 -14.40
N LYS A 72 19.43 12.23 -15.08
CA LYS A 72 20.46 11.61 -15.92
C LYS A 72 20.59 12.33 -17.27
N GLY A 73 19.55 13.03 -17.72
CA GLY A 73 19.56 13.86 -18.93
C GLY A 73 20.14 15.27 -18.73
N GLU A 74 20.09 15.81 -17.51
CA GLU A 74 20.55 17.18 -17.18
C GLU A 74 22.04 17.29 -16.80
N ARG A 75 22.82 16.19 -16.82
CA ARG A 75 24.26 16.23 -16.48
C ARG A 75 25.18 16.68 -17.61
N ILE A 76 24.63 17.33 -18.63
CA ILE A 76 25.40 17.94 -19.72
C ILE A 76 25.08 19.43 -19.73
N LEU A 77 25.68 20.18 -18.81
CA LEU A 77 25.99 21.60 -18.90
C LEU A 77 27.01 21.94 -17.82
#